data_AF-A0A1B0F006-F1
#
_entry.id   AF-A0A1B0F006-F1
#
_cell.length_a   1.000
_cell.length_b   1.000
_cell.length_c   1.000
_cell.angle_alpha   90.00
_cell.angle_beta   90.00
_cell.angle_gamma   90.00
#
_symmetry.space_group_name_H-M   'P 1'
#
loop_
_entity.id
_entity.type
_entity.pdbx_description
1 polymer ?
#
loop_
_entity_poly.entity_id
_entity_poly.type
_entity_poly.pdbx_seq_one_letter_code
_entity_poly.pdbx_strand_id
1 'polypeptide(L)'
;MVRVKYRYIVVRVTTANGKNFRPSVGDLTESLKGICLKSYGDVGMASVQSLKIKYIDEISPIFIMRLRHGSHRFMTSSLPLLKQIERNLLKLDCLFTTSTIKRCYMFLVENSEKILLPQSGKSLPKGP
;
A
#
# COMPACT_ATOMS: atom_id res chain seq x y z
N MET A 1 0.96 6.10 30.53
CA MET A 1 2.08 5.70 29.65
C MET A 1 1.85 6.26 28.25
N VAL A 2 2.64 7.25 27.82
CA VAL A 2 2.48 7.92 26.51
C VAL A 2 3.43 7.25 25.50
N ARG A 3 2.87 6.60 24.48
CA ARG A 3 3.64 6.03 23.36
C ARG A 3 3.14 6.60 22.03
N VAL A 4 4.02 6.80 21.07
CA VAL A 4 3.65 7.22 19.71
C VAL A 4 2.84 6.09 19.05
N LYS A 5 1.61 6.41 18.63
CA LYS A 5 0.72 5.46 17.95
C LYS A 5 0.93 5.49 16.44
N TYR A 6 1.09 4.32 15.84
CA TYR A 6 1.22 4.14 14.40
C TYR A 6 0.00 3.44 13.82
N ARG A 7 -0.20 3.59 12.52
CA ARG A 7 -1.13 2.83 11.70
C ARG A 7 -0.37 2.18 10.55
N TYR A 8 -0.76 0.95 10.26
CA TYR A 8 -0.25 0.14 9.17
C TYR A 8 -1.36 -0.02 8.15
N ILE A 9 -1.02 0.17 6.89
CA ILE A 9 -1.96 0.09 5.78
C ILE A 9 -1.43 -0.93 4.80
N VAL A 10 -2.26 -1.91 4.47
CA VAL A 10 -2.04 -2.87 3.40
C VAL A 10 -2.63 -2.30 2.12
N VAL A 11 -1.80 -2.13 1.10
CA VAL A 11 -2.20 -1.55 -0.18
C VAL A 11 -1.92 -2.55 -1.28
N ARG A 12 -2.91 -2.73 -2.17
CA ARG A 12 -2.76 -3.48 -3.41
C ARG A 12 -2.44 -2.51 -4.55
N VAL A 13 -1.47 -2.88 -5.37
CA VAL A 13 -1.15 -2.23 -6.64
C VAL A 13 -1.85 -3.02 -7.75
N THR A 14 -2.43 -2.35 -8.73
CA THR A 14 -2.97 -3.00 -9.93
C THR A 14 -2.52 -2.22 -11.14
N THR A 15 -1.77 -2.86 -12.02
CA THR A 15 -1.30 -2.27 -13.27
C THR A 15 -2.33 -2.53 -14.37
N ALA A 16 -2.59 -1.56 -15.24
CA ALA A 16 -3.52 -1.74 -16.36
C ALA A 16 -3.09 -2.86 -17.33
N ASN A 17 -1.78 -3.07 -17.47
CA ASN A 17 -1.21 -3.99 -18.47
C ASN A 17 -1.03 -5.43 -17.95
N GLY A 18 -1.54 -5.77 -16.76
CA GLY A 18 -1.37 -7.10 -16.15
C GLY A 18 0.08 -7.48 -15.78
N LYS A 19 1.06 -6.62 -16.09
CA LYS A 19 2.45 -6.81 -15.68
C LYS A 19 2.61 -6.41 -14.22
N ASN A 20 3.30 -7.27 -13.47
CA ASN A 20 3.72 -6.98 -12.09
C ASN A 20 4.65 -5.76 -12.11
N PHE A 21 4.14 -4.62 -11.65
CA PHE A 21 4.91 -3.40 -11.51
C PHE A 21 5.64 -3.43 -10.17
N ARG A 22 6.96 -3.26 -10.22
CA ARG A 22 7.86 -3.32 -9.07
C ARG A 22 8.56 -1.98 -8.89
N PRO A 23 7.93 -1.00 -8.22
CA PRO A 23 8.61 0.26 -7.93
C PRO A 23 9.69 0.03 -6.87
N SER A 24 10.79 0.78 -6.98
CA SER A 24 11.74 0.88 -5.87
C SER A 24 11.04 1.44 -4.63
N VAL A 25 11.52 1.04 -3.45
CA VAL A 25 11.04 1.59 -2.17
C VAL A 25 11.17 3.12 -2.15
N GLY A 26 12.26 3.65 -2.75
CA GLY A 26 12.50 5.09 -2.88
C GLY A 26 11.43 5.76 -3.73
N ASP A 27 11.29 5.31 -4.98
CA ASP A 27 10.35 5.87 -5.96
C ASP A 27 8.89 5.80 -5.49
N LEU A 28 8.50 4.69 -4.83
CA LEU A 28 7.17 4.55 -4.24
C LEU A 28 6.96 5.55 -3.09
N THR A 29 7.95 5.73 -2.22
CA THR A 29 7.85 6.67 -1.09
C THR A 29 7.77 8.11 -1.59
N GLU A 30 8.59 8.48 -2.58
CA GLU A 30 8.60 9.80 -3.18
C GLU A 30 7.29 10.10 -3.91
N SER A 31 6.77 9.14 -4.67
CA SER A 31 5.48 9.27 -5.35
C SER A 31 4.32 9.45 -4.37
N LEU A 32 4.31 8.69 -3.26
CA LEU A 32 3.30 8.82 -2.21
C LEU A 32 3.38 10.17 -1.47
N LYS A 33 4.59 10.69 -1.24
CA LYS A 33 4.76 12.03 -0.68
C LYS A 33 4.37 13.12 -1.67
N GLY A 34 4.72 12.94 -2.94
CA GLY A 34 4.39 13.86 -4.03
C GLY A 34 2.89 14.00 -4.24
N ILE A 35 2.12 12.92 -4.16
CA ILE A 35 0.65 13.01 -4.24
C ILE A 35 0.05 13.70 -3.01
N CYS A 36 0.61 13.49 -1.82
CA CYS A 36 0.19 14.20 -0.62
C CYS A 36 0.47 15.70 -0.73
N LEU A 37 1.64 16.09 -1.25
CA LEU A 37 1.99 17.49 -1.52
C LEU A 37 1.02 18.11 -2.53
N LYS A 38 0.72 17.41 -3.62
CA LYS A 38 -0.25 17.88 -4.64
C LYS A 38 -1.67 18.01 -4.09
N SER A 39 -2.07 17.14 -3.17
CA SER A 39 -3.46 17.10 -2.67
C SER A 39 -3.70 18.03 -1.46
N TYR A 40 -2.70 18.20 -0.60
CA TYR A 40 -2.83 18.83 0.72
C TYR A 40 -1.76 19.90 0.99
N GLY A 41 -0.89 20.21 0.02
CA GLY A 41 0.20 21.16 0.16
C GLY A 41 1.25 20.74 1.19
N ASP A 42 1.96 21.73 1.71
CA ASP A 42 3.09 21.53 2.63
C ASP A 42 2.65 20.91 3.96
N VAL A 43 1.44 21.23 4.42
CA VAL A 43 0.87 20.67 5.66
C VAL A 43 0.68 19.16 5.52
N GLY A 44 0.16 18.70 4.39
CA GLY A 44 0.04 17.28 4.09
C GLY A 44 1.39 16.60 4.01
N MET A 45 2.33 17.20 3.28
CA MET A 45 3.69 16.68 3.12
C MET A 45 4.41 16.53 4.47
N ALA A 46 4.35 17.56 5.32
CA ALA A 46 4.93 17.55 6.67
C ALA A 46 4.30 16.47 7.55
N SER A 47 2.97 16.30 7.44
CA SER A 47 2.23 15.29 8.21
C SER A 47 2.64 13.85 7.86
N VAL A 48 3.00 13.59 6.61
CA VAL A 48 3.37 12.24 6.12
C VAL A 48 4.88 11.97 6.14
N GLN A 49 5.71 12.84 6.72
CA GLN A 49 7.16 12.59 6.85
C GLN A 49 7.50 11.28 7.58
N SER A 50 6.63 10.85 8.48
CA SER A 50 6.78 9.58 9.22
C SER A 50 6.50 8.32 8.39
N LEU A 51 6.11 8.47 7.12
CA LEU A 51 5.86 7.39 6.18
C LEU A 51 7.08 6.48 6.07
N LYS A 52 6.87 5.19 6.30
CA LYS A 52 7.85 4.15 5.99
C LYS A 52 7.17 2.97 5.34
N ILE A 53 7.71 2.50 4.23
CA ILE A 53 7.35 1.20 3.67
C ILE A 53 8.02 0.13 4.53
N LYS A 54 7.24 -0.87 4.94
CA LYS A 54 7.68 -1.94 5.84
C LYS A 54 7.82 -3.28 5.14
N TYR A 55 7.06 -3.49 4.09
CA TYR A 55 7.06 -4.72 3.33
C TYR A 55 6.61 -4.39 1.91
N ILE A 56 7.32 -4.92 0.93
CA ILE A 56 6.93 -4.98 -0.47
C ILE A 56 7.08 -6.44 -0.84
N ASP A 57 6.05 -7.01 -1.45
CA ASP A 57 6.16 -8.36 -1.99
C ASP A 57 6.69 -8.32 -3.43
N GLU A 58 7.52 -9.30 -3.79
CA GLU A 58 8.14 -9.37 -5.11
C GLU A 58 7.23 -10.04 -6.15
N ILE A 59 6.32 -10.89 -5.67
CA ILE A 59 5.44 -11.73 -6.47
C ILE A 59 4.03 -11.13 -6.51
N SER A 60 3.48 -10.81 -5.34
CA SER A 60 2.16 -10.22 -5.19
C SER A 60 2.25 -8.70 -5.32
N PRO A 61 1.26 -8.04 -5.93
CA PRO A 61 1.28 -6.59 -6.06
C PRO A 61 0.76 -5.95 -4.76
N ILE A 62 1.44 -6.17 -3.64
CA ILE A 62 1.04 -5.72 -2.32
C ILE A 62 2.23 -5.06 -1.61
N PHE A 63 1.96 -3.99 -0.88
CA PHE A 63 2.90 -3.46 0.09
C PHE A 63 2.21 -3.07 1.40
N ILE A 64 3.01 -3.02 2.47
CA ILE A 64 2.60 -2.50 3.77
C ILE A 64 3.38 -1.23 4.04
N MET A 65 2.67 -0.17 4.36
CA MET A 65 3.27 1.08 4.83
C MET A 65 2.81 1.44 6.24
N ARG A 66 3.62 2.24 6.91
CA ARG A 66 3.41 2.71 8.28
C ARG A 66 3.42 4.22 8.33
N LEU A 67 2.44 4.80 9.03
CA LEU A 67 2.30 6.24 9.28
C LEU A 67 1.90 6.49 10.73
N ARG A 68 2.07 7.73 11.22
CA ARG A 68 1.53 8.14 12.53
C ARG A 68 0.00 8.11 12.51
N HIS A 69 -0.60 7.78 13.66
CA HIS A 69 -2.05 7.94 13.82
C HIS A 69 -2.45 9.41 13.59
N GLY A 70 -3.63 9.65 13.04
CA GLY A 70 -3.97 10.95 12.44
C GLY A 70 -3.51 11.02 10.98
N SER A 71 -2.20 11.17 10.74
CA SER A 71 -1.62 11.37 9.39
C SER A 71 -2.00 10.32 8.34
N HIS A 72 -2.26 9.08 8.76
CA HIS A 72 -2.74 8.03 7.88
C HIS A 72 -3.98 8.41 7.05
N ARG A 73 -4.84 9.32 7.55
CA ARG A 73 -6.05 9.76 6.84
C ARG A 73 -5.72 10.46 5.53
N PHE A 74 -4.71 11.35 5.53
CA PHE A 74 -4.24 12.04 4.33
C PHE A 74 -3.75 11.05 3.28
N MET A 75 -3.00 10.03 3.71
CA MET A 75 -2.49 9.02 2.79
C MET A 75 -3.61 8.16 2.21
N THR A 76 -4.54 7.69 3.05
CA THR A 76 -5.65 6.84 2.57
C THR A 76 -6.55 7.54 1.58
N SER A 77 -6.80 8.84 1.73
CA SER A 77 -7.58 9.63 0.78
C SER A 77 -6.80 9.97 -0.50
N SER A 78 -5.47 10.15 -0.42
CA SER A 78 -4.65 10.46 -1.60
C SER A 78 -4.28 9.24 -2.45
N LEU A 79 -4.27 8.03 -1.86
CA LEU A 79 -3.90 6.79 -2.56
C LEU A 79 -4.65 6.56 -3.88
N PRO A 80 -6.00 6.63 -3.96
CA PRO A 80 -6.71 6.40 -5.22
C PRO A 80 -6.44 7.47 -6.29
N LEU A 81 -5.87 8.62 -5.91
CA LEU A 81 -5.51 9.70 -6.84
C LEU A 81 -4.17 9.45 -7.53
N LEU A 82 -3.33 8.57 -6.98
CA LEU A 82 -2.04 8.23 -7.57
C LEU A 82 -2.24 7.21 -8.69
N LYS A 83 -2.27 7.72 -9.93
CA LYS A 83 -2.53 6.93 -11.15
C LYS A 83 -1.26 6.46 -11.87
N GLN A 84 -0.12 7.04 -11.54
CA GLN A 84 1.14 6.77 -12.23
C GLN A 84 2.30 6.84 -11.25
N ILE A 85 3.18 5.85 -11.32
CA ILE A 85 4.49 5.88 -10.68
C ILE A 85 5.50 5.60 -11.80
N GLU A 86 6.54 6.44 -11.87
CA GLU A 86 7.50 6.47 -12.96
C GLU A 86 6.79 6.59 -14.33
N ARG A 87 6.70 5.49 -15.08
CA ARG A 87 6.09 5.40 -16.42
C ARG A 87 4.94 4.40 -16.50
N ASN A 88 4.57 3.81 -15.36
CA ASN A 88 3.56 2.76 -15.31
C ASN A 88 2.25 3.31 -14.75
N LEU A 89 1.17 3.11 -15.51
CA LEU A 89 -0.19 3.38 -15.06
C LEU A 89 -0.63 2.30 -14.09
N LEU A 90 -1.00 2.73 -12.89
CA LEU A 90 -1.39 1.86 -11.81
C LEU A 90 -2.56 2.43 -11.03
N LYS A 91 -3.22 1.54 -10.30
CA LYS A 91 -4.27 1.83 -9.35
C LYS A 91 -3.84 1.32 -7.98
N LEU A 92 -3.98 2.15 -6.96
CA LEU A 92 -3.69 1.77 -5.57
C LEU A 92 -5.01 1.61 -4.81
N ASP A 93 -5.24 0.39 -4.32
CA ASP A 93 -6.42 0.06 -3.53
C ASP A 93 -6.02 -0.21 -2.07
N CYS A 94 -6.64 0.51 -1.13
CA CYS A 94 -6.47 0.27 0.31
C CYS A 94 -7.25 -0.99 0.70
N LEU A 95 -6.55 -2.06 1.09
CA LEU A 95 -7.22 -3.30 1.52
C LEU A 95 -7.56 -3.29 3.00
N PHE A 96 -6.61 -2.87 3.85
CA PHE A 96 -6.77 -3.02 5.28
C PHE A 96 -5.93 -2.01 6.06
N THR A 97 -6.52 -1.41 7.11
CA THR A 97 -5.83 -0.45 7.99
C THR A 97 -5.91 -0.90 9.44
N THR A 98 -4.77 -0.94 10.13
CA THR A 98 -4.65 -1.55 11.45
C THR A 98 -3.62 -0.81 12.33
N SER A 99 -3.60 -1.09 13.63
CA SER A 99 -2.61 -0.56 14.57
C SER A 99 -1.33 -1.39 14.66
N THR A 100 -1.35 -2.65 14.21
CA THR A 100 -0.25 -3.60 14.40
C THR A 100 0.10 -4.32 13.10
N ILE A 101 1.41 -4.52 12.90
CA ILE A 101 1.91 -5.24 11.72
C ILE A 101 1.50 -6.71 11.75
N LYS A 102 1.40 -7.32 12.94
CA LYS A 102 0.93 -8.70 13.13
C LYS A 102 -0.47 -8.90 12.52
N ARG A 103 -1.40 -7.96 12.72
CA ARG A 103 -2.73 -8.03 12.11
C ARG A 103 -2.69 -7.85 10.60
N CYS A 104 -1.76 -7.06 10.06
CA CYS A 104 -1.57 -6.99 8.61
C CYS A 104 -1.16 -8.35 8.05
N TYR A 105 -0.19 -9.02 8.67
CA TYR A 105 0.24 -10.35 8.22
C TYR A 105 -0.86 -11.40 8.36
N MET A 106 -1.59 -11.42 9.49
CA MET A 106 -2.75 -12.30 9.66
C MET A 106 -3.78 -12.09 8.55
N PHE A 107 -4.12 -10.82 8.27
CA PHE A 107 -5.02 -10.48 7.16
C PHE A 107 -4.49 -10.97 5.81
N LEU A 108 -3.20 -10.83 5.54
CA LEU A 108 -2.57 -11.30 4.30
C LEU A 108 -2.62 -12.82 4.15
N VAL A 109 -2.40 -13.56 5.23
CA VAL A 109 -2.50 -15.03 5.23
C VAL A 109 -3.94 -15.46 4.98
N GLU A 110 -4.90 -14.88 5.72
CA GLU A 110 -6.34 -15.19 5.61
C GLU A 110 -6.93 -14.84 4.24
N ASN A 111 -6.40 -13.81 3.58
CA ASN A 111 -6.91 -13.32 2.30
C ASN A 111 -5.96 -13.62 1.14
N SER A 112 -4.93 -14.46 1.36
CA SER A 112 -3.91 -14.78 0.35
C SER A 112 -4.56 -15.25 -0.95
N GLU A 113 -5.50 -16.21 -0.88
CA GLU A 113 -6.24 -16.68 -2.05
C GLU A 113 -6.94 -15.52 -2.78
N LYS A 114 -7.77 -14.73 -2.09
CA LYS A 114 -8.52 -13.63 -2.73
C LYS A 114 -7.64 -12.50 -3.29
N ILE A 115 -6.46 -12.29 -2.70
CA ILE A 115 -5.54 -11.24 -3.12
C ILE A 115 -4.63 -11.71 -4.27
N LEU A 116 -4.30 -13.01 -4.32
CA LEU A 116 -3.46 -13.64 -5.35
C LEU A 116 -4.25 -14.07 -6.59
N LEU A 117 -5.51 -14.53 -6.42
CA LEU A 117 -6.37 -15.03 -7.50
C LEU A 117 -6.76 -14.02 -8.60
N PRO A 118 -6.74 -12.67 -8.44
CA PRO A 118 -7.05 -11.76 -9.54
C PRO A 118 -6.03 -11.81 -10.69
N GLN A 119 -4.84 -12.38 -10.47
CA GLN A 119 -3.74 -12.43 -11.44
C GLN A 119 -3.42 -13.86 -11.92
N SER A 120 -4.11 -14.86 -11.38
CA SER A 120 -3.92 -16.27 -11.71
C SER A 120 -5.21 -16.81 -12.32
N GLY A 121 -5.31 -16.80 -13.64
CA GLY A 121 -6.27 -17.61 -14.39
C GLY A 121 -5.99 -19.13 -14.29
N LYS A 122 -5.54 -19.62 -13.13
CA LYS A 122 -5.36 -21.03 -12.83
C LYS A 122 -5.98 -21.31 -11.47
N SER A 123 -7.10 -22.02 -11.52
CA SER A 123 -7.60 -22.81 -10.39
C SER A 123 -6.49 -23.75 -9.92
N LEU A 124 -6.07 -23.63 -8.67
CA LEU A 124 -5.29 -24.67 -8.02
C LEU A 124 -6.18 -25.91 -7.83
N PRO A 125 -5.65 -27.13 -8.01
CA PRO A 125 -6.41 -28.35 -7.81
C PRO A 125 -6.86 -28.41 -6.36
N LYS A 126 -8.15 -28.69 -6.14
CA LYS A 126 -8.65 -29.08 -4.82
C LYS A 126 -7.81 -30.27 -4.35
N GLY A 127 -7.12 -30.11 -3.22
CA GLY A 127 -6.41 -31.19 -2.56
C GLY A 127 -7.38 -32.31 -2.15
N PRO A 128 -6.84 -33.52 -1.89
CA PRO A 128 -7.57 -34.79 -1.84
C PRO A 128 -8.71 -34.82 -0.82
#